data_AF-A0A0Q0VTC7-F1
#
_entry.id   AF-A0A0Q0VTC7-F1
#
_cell.length_a   1.000
_cell.length_b   1.000
_cell.length_c   1.000
_cell.angle_alpha   90.00
_cell.angle_beta   90.00
_cell.angle_gamma   90.00
#
_symmetry.space_group_name_H-M   'P 1'
#
loop_
_entity.id
_entity.type
_entity.pdbx_description
1 polymer ?
#
loop_
_entity_poly.entity_id
_entity_poly.type
_entity_poly.pdbx_seq_one_letter_code
_entity_poly.pdbx_strand_id
1 'polypeptide(L)'
;MKRESGEHGNETDRSFRHPNRQSRGTASLCGANNATVYDEGGIMDAEKSLLTEIRAIEDECSRKLEGAKKHSEETIASAQQEAARKIDRAESTGAEAAREYLETELRNIRTETEKIREAGASELDEARMKGEKNLTDALQKIMKAVVSE
;
A
#
# COMPACT_ATOMS: atom_id res chain seq x y z
N MET A 1 20.99 9.48 -24.25
CA MET A 1 21.19 9.29 -22.80
C MET A 1 21.08 7.82 -22.49
N LYS A 2 22.20 7.19 -22.15
CA LYS A 2 22.32 5.80 -21.68
C LYS A 2 21.98 5.76 -20.19
N ARG A 3 21.34 4.69 -19.71
CA ARG A 3 21.38 4.26 -18.31
C ARG A 3 21.58 2.74 -18.27
N GLU A 4 22.83 2.36 -18.00
CA GLU A 4 23.22 1.20 -17.19
C GLU A 4 22.67 1.42 -15.76
N SER A 5 22.49 0.48 -14.83
CA SER A 5 23.08 -0.84 -14.53
C SER A 5 22.31 -1.41 -13.31
N GLY A 6 22.45 -2.71 -13.01
CA GLY A 6 22.12 -3.25 -11.68
C GLY A 6 21.83 -4.75 -11.62
N GLU A 7 22.89 -5.55 -11.50
CA GLU A 7 22.86 -7.01 -11.30
C GLU A 7 22.86 -7.41 -9.80
N HIS A 8 22.48 -8.68 -9.52
CA HIS A 8 23.06 -9.67 -8.57
C HIS A 8 22.15 -10.32 -7.51
N GLY A 9 22.30 -11.65 -7.38
CA GLY A 9 21.95 -12.51 -6.23
C GLY A 9 21.22 -13.82 -6.63
N ASN A 10 21.88 -14.86 -7.16
CA ASN A 10 22.51 -16.02 -6.49
C ASN A 10 21.62 -16.83 -5.51
N GLU A 11 21.43 -18.13 -5.77
CA GLU A 11 21.60 -19.28 -4.83
C GLU A 11 21.06 -20.58 -5.47
N THR A 12 21.92 -21.38 -6.10
CA THR A 12 22.44 -22.68 -5.59
C THR A 12 21.39 -23.75 -5.32
N ASP A 13 21.03 -24.47 -6.37
CA ASP A 13 20.30 -25.74 -6.31
C ASP A 13 21.27 -26.85 -5.88
N ARG A 14 21.29 -27.15 -4.58
CA ARG A 14 22.11 -28.20 -3.96
C ARG A 14 21.28 -29.45 -3.71
N SER A 15 21.60 -30.48 -4.50
CA SER A 15 21.83 -31.87 -4.09
C SER A 15 20.75 -32.61 -3.31
N PHE A 16 20.31 -33.77 -3.83
CA PHE A 16 20.47 -35.03 -3.09
C PHE A 16 20.63 -36.20 -4.08
N ARG A 17 21.87 -36.71 -4.15
CA ARG A 17 22.24 -37.96 -4.81
C ARG A 17 21.95 -39.11 -3.84
N HIS A 18 21.21 -40.12 -4.29
CA HIS A 18 21.13 -41.41 -3.58
C HIS A 18 22.42 -42.21 -3.78
N PRO A 19 23.07 -42.71 -2.72
CA PRO A 19 24.12 -43.69 -2.87
C PRO A 19 23.56 -45.11 -2.86
N ASN A 20 23.85 -45.81 -3.95
CA ASN A 20 24.60 -47.06 -3.97
C ASN A 20 23.97 -48.31 -3.30
N ARG A 21 23.36 -49.16 -4.13
CA ARG A 21 23.03 -50.56 -3.82
C ARG A 21 24.16 -51.48 -4.33
N GLN A 22 25.06 -51.83 -3.42
CA GLN A 22 25.99 -52.96 -3.50
C GLN A 22 25.90 -53.66 -2.13
N SER A 23 26.00 -54.97 -1.92
CA SER A 23 26.21 -56.14 -2.77
C SER A 23 26.07 -57.37 -1.85
N ARG A 24 25.73 -58.53 -2.44
CA ARG A 24 26.20 -59.90 -2.12
C ARG A 24 26.08 -60.47 -0.70
N GLY A 25 25.54 -61.69 -0.63
CA GLY A 25 25.81 -62.61 0.47
C GLY A 25 24.93 -63.86 0.50
N THR A 26 25.10 -64.77 -0.46
CA THR A 26 24.65 -66.16 -0.30
C THR A 26 25.59 -66.85 0.68
N ALA A 27 25.14 -67.15 1.90
CA ALA A 27 25.86 -68.00 2.83
C ALA A 27 24.88 -68.88 3.64
N SER A 28 24.90 -70.17 3.28
CA SER A 28 24.91 -71.32 4.19
C SER A 28 23.90 -71.32 5.35
N LEU A 29 22.74 -71.94 5.11
CA LEU A 29 21.87 -72.48 6.15
C LEU A 29 22.54 -73.72 6.76
N CYS A 30 23.34 -73.52 7.80
CA CYS A 30 23.62 -74.54 8.80
C CYS A 30 22.70 -74.31 9.99
N GLY A 31 21.96 -75.34 10.37
CA GLY A 31 20.92 -75.29 11.38
C GLY A 31 21.41 -74.88 12.76
N ALA A 32 20.56 -74.16 13.47
CA ALA A 32 20.45 -74.21 14.92
C ALA A 32 18.99 -73.92 15.27
N ASN A 33 18.29 -74.95 15.75
CA ASN A 33 17.02 -74.82 16.42
C ASN A 33 17.24 -74.01 17.70
N ASN A 34 17.06 -72.70 17.64
CA ASN A 34 16.85 -71.89 18.83
C ASN A 34 15.42 -71.40 18.79
N ALA A 35 14.60 -71.99 19.66
CA ALA A 35 13.28 -71.49 19.99
C ALA A 35 13.41 -70.01 20.37
N THR A 36 13.02 -69.11 19.46
CA THR A 36 12.76 -67.72 19.79
C THR A 36 11.52 -67.73 20.67
N VAL A 37 11.75 -67.75 21.98
CA VAL A 37 10.80 -67.19 22.93
C VAL A 37 10.58 -65.76 22.45
N TYR A 38 9.48 -65.52 21.74
CA TYR A 38 9.06 -64.17 21.41
C TYR A 38 8.76 -63.52 22.75
N ASP A 39 9.60 -62.58 23.16
CA ASP A 39 9.31 -61.67 24.27
C ASP A 39 8.19 -60.73 23.82
N GLU A 40 6.97 -61.25 23.78
CA GLU A 40 5.75 -60.50 23.46
C GLU A 40 5.57 -59.32 24.44
N GLY A 41 6.09 -59.45 25.66
CA GLY A 41 6.13 -58.37 26.65
C GLY A 41 7.01 -57.20 26.21
N GLY A 42 8.24 -57.47 25.77
CA GLY A 42 9.16 -56.45 25.27
C GLY A 42 8.66 -55.72 24.00
N ILE A 43 7.96 -56.42 23.10
CA ILE A 43 7.37 -55.80 21.90
C ILE A 43 6.17 -54.91 22.27
N MET A 44 5.26 -55.39 23.12
CA MET A 44 4.11 -54.60 23.54
C MET A 44 4.51 -53.36 24.35
N ASP A 45 5.57 -53.42 25.14
CA ASP A 45 6.05 -52.27 25.90
C ASP A 45 6.79 -51.25 25.03
N ALA A 46 7.51 -51.70 23.99
CA ALA A 46 8.07 -50.81 22.97
C ALA A 46 6.98 -50.10 22.14
N GLU A 47 5.91 -50.80 21.76
CA GLU A 47 4.76 -50.21 21.07
C GLU A 47 4.03 -49.18 21.93
N LYS A 48 3.82 -49.45 23.23
CA LYS A 48 3.26 -48.47 24.18
C LYS A 48 4.16 -47.24 24.32
N SER A 49 5.49 -47.42 24.31
CA SER A 49 6.45 -46.31 24.35
C SER A 49 6.35 -45.44 23.10
N LEU A 50 6.27 -46.04 21.90
CA LEU A 50 6.11 -45.31 20.64
C LEU A 50 4.78 -44.56 20.58
N LEU A 51 3.67 -45.16 21.03
CA LEU A 51 2.37 -44.48 21.10
C LEU A 51 2.39 -43.28 22.06
N THR A 52 3.18 -43.36 23.14
CA THR A 52 3.35 -42.26 24.09
C THR A 52 4.15 -41.11 23.46
N GLU A 53 5.19 -41.43 22.69
CA GLU A 53 5.98 -40.45 21.94
C GLU A 53 5.15 -39.77 20.83
N ILE A 54 4.35 -40.54 20.08
CA ILE A 54 3.45 -40.01 19.06
C ILE A 54 2.48 -39.01 19.68
N ARG A 55 1.82 -39.36 20.80
CA ARG A 55 0.91 -38.44 21.50
C ARG A 55 1.62 -37.16 21.98
N ALA A 56 2.84 -37.29 22.50
CA ALA A 56 3.62 -36.13 22.92
C ALA A 56 3.92 -35.18 21.74
N ILE A 57 4.24 -35.73 20.57
CA ILE A 57 4.46 -34.96 19.34
C ILE A 57 3.16 -34.34 18.84
N GLU A 58 2.03 -35.06 18.86
CA GLU A 58 0.71 -34.54 18.49
C GLU A 58 0.30 -33.36 19.38
N ASP A 59 0.52 -33.46 20.69
CA ASP A 59 0.23 -32.39 21.64
C ASP A 59 1.15 -31.17 21.44
N GLU A 60 2.43 -31.39 21.14
CA GLU A 60 3.36 -30.31 20.81
C GLU A 60 2.96 -29.60 19.51
N CYS A 61 2.64 -30.36 18.46
CA CYS A 61 2.15 -29.83 17.19
C CYS A 61 0.85 -29.04 17.37
N SER A 62 -0.08 -29.54 18.16
CA SER A 62 -1.35 -28.87 18.46
C SER A 62 -1.11 -27.54 19.17
N ARG A 63 -0.22 -27.50 20.17
CA ARG A 63 0.16 -26.25 20.84
C ARG A 63 0.83 -25.26 19.91
N LYS A 64 1.72 -25.72 19.03
CA LYS A 64 2.38 -24.86 18.03
C LYS A 64 1.36 -24.28 17.04
N LEU A 65 0.41 -25.09 16.59
CA LEU A 65 -0.63 -24.66 15.67
C LEU A 65 -1.54 -23.61 16.30
N GLU A 66 -1.97 -23.81 17.55
CA GLU A 66 -2.78 -22.83 18.26
C GLU A 66 -2.01 -21.52 18.50
N GLY A 67 -0.73 -21.61 18.86
CA GLY A 67 0.14 -20.44 18.99
C GLY A 67 0.28 -19.66 17.67
N ALA A 68 0.49 -20.35 16.55
CA ALA A 68 0.60 -19.74 15.22
C ALA A 68 -0.72 -19.10 14.78
N LYS A 69 -1.86 -19.73 15.08
CA LYS A 69 -3.19 -19.19 14.81
C LYS A 69 -3.42 -17.89 15.57
N LYS A 70 -3.20 -17.90 16.89
CA LYS A 70 -3.35 -16.72 17.73
C LYS A 70 -2.45 -15.57 17.27
N HIS A 71 -1.18 -15.86 16.98
CA HIS A 71 -0.24 -14.85 16.50
C HIS A 71 -0.68 -14.25 15.15
N SER A 72 -1.24 -15.08 14.27
CA SER A 72 -1.76 -14.63 12.98
C SER A 72 -3.00 -13.75 13.15
N GLU A 73 -3.93 -14.12 14.04
CA GLU A 73 -5.10 -13.32 14.38
C GLU A 73 -4.71 -11.95 14.96
N GLU A 74 -3.75 -11.91 15.89
CA GLU A 74 -3.20 -10.67 16.46
C GLU A 74 -2.57 -9.79 15.38
N THR A 75 -1.79 -10.39 14.48
CA THR A 75 -1.14 -9.68 13.37
C THR A 75 -2.17 -9.09 12.41
N ILE A 76 -3.20 -9.85 12.05
CA ILE A 76 -4.29 -9.38 11.19
C ILE A 76 -5.04 -8.22 11.86
N ALA A 77 -5.38 -8.36 13.14
CA ALA A 77 -6.07 -7.30 13.88
C ALA A 77 -5.23 -6.02 13.94
N SER A 78 -3.93 -6.13 14.20
CA SER A 78 -3.00 -5.00 14.19
C SER A 78 -2.92 -4.34 12.81
N ALA A 79 -2.80 -5.13 11.74
CA ALA A 79 -2.73 -4.62 10.37
C ALA A 79 -4.02 -3.91 9.96
N GLN A 80 -5.19 -4.44 10.35
CA GLN A 80 -6.49 -3.78 10.13
C GLN A 80 -6.59 -2.45 10.87
N GLN A 81 -6.15 -2.41 12.13
CA GLN A 81 -6.13 -1.17 12.90
C GLN A 81 -5.19 -0.12 12.29
N GLU A 82 -4.02 -0.54 11.83
CA GLU A 82 -3.08 0.36 11.17
C GLU A 82 -3.62 0.88 9.83
N ALA A 83 -4.28 0.02 9.05
CA ALA A 83 -4.93 0.40 7.81
C ALA A 83 -6.03 1.45 8.05
N ALA A 84 -6.90 1.23 9.05
CA ALA A 84 -7.93 2.21 9.43
C ALA A 84 -7.31 3.56 9.81
N ARG A 85 -6.27 3.56 10.65
CA ARG A 85 -5.54 4.79 11.03
C ARG A 85 -4.90 5.51 9.84
N LYS A 86 -4.43 4.77 8.84
CA LYS A 86 -3.86 5.36 7.60
C LYS A 86 -4.95 6.04 6.79
N ILE A 87 -6.11 5.43 6.66
CA ILE A 87 -7.27 6.01 5.97
C ILE A 87 -7.72 7.28 6.70
N ASP A 88 -7.94 7.23 8.02
CA ASP A 88 -8.38 8.39 8.80
C ASP A 88 -7.41 9.58 8.67
N ARG A 89 -6.10 9.30 8.71
CA ARG A 89 -5.07 10.35 8.51
C ARG A 89 -5.10 10.91 7.10
N ALA A 90 -5.25 10.07 6.08
CA ALA A 90 -5.32 10.51 4.70
C ALA A 90 -6.56 11.38 4.47
N GLU A 91 -7.72 11.01 5.04
CA GLU A 91 -8.95 11.79 4.97
C GLU A 91 -8.81 13.14 5.67
N SER A 92 -8.27 13.17 6.89
CA SER A 92 -8.03 14.41 7.63
C SER A 92 -7.08 15.34 6.87
N THR A 93 -5.96 14.80 6.39
CA THR A 93 -4.94 15.58 5.66
C THR A 93 -5.51 16.10 4.33
N GLY A 94 -6.27 15.26 3.61
CA GLY A 94 -6.94 15.65 2.38
C GLY A 94 -7.98 16.76 2.60
N ALA A 95 -8.76 16.67 3.68
CA ALA A 95 -9.75 17.68 4.03
C ALA A 95 -9.11 19.02 4.41
N GLU A 96 -8.01 19.00 5.16
CA GLU A 96 -7.22 20.19 5.49
C GLU A 96 -6.62 20.85 4.24
N ALA A 97 -5.97 20.06 3.38
CA ALA A 97 -5.39 20.56 2.13
C ALA A 97 -6.46 21.15 1.19
N ALA A 98 -7.62 20.50 1.08
CA ALA A 98 -8.73 21.01 0.29
C ALA A 98 -9.28 22.33 0.84
N ARG A 99 -9.36 22.48 2.17
CA ARG A 99 -9.77 23.72 2.82
C ARG A 99 -8.76 24.85 2.58
N GLU A 100 -7.48 24.58 2.76
CA GLU A 100 -6.41 25.56 2.53
C GLU A 100 -6.39 26.03 1.07
N TYR A 101 -6.54 25.09 0.13
CA TYR A 101 -6.66 25.40 -1.28
C TYR A 101 -7.86 26.30 -1.57
N LEU A 102 -9.04 25.95 -1.05
CA LEU A 102 -10.26 26.74 -1.22
C LEU A 102 -10.11 28.16 -0.65
N GLU A 103 -9.56 28.30 0.55
CA GLU A 103 -9.34 29.61 1.17
C GLU A 103 -8.38 30.47 0.34
N THR A 104 -7.33 29.86 -0.19
CA THR A 104 -6.35 30.54 -1.05
C THR A 104 -6.99 30.98 -2.36
N GLU A 105 -7.74 30.11 -3.03
CA GLU A 105 -8.43 30.45 -4.27
C GLU A 105 -9.48 31.54 -4.06
N LEU A 106 -10.26 31.48 -2.97
CA LEU A 106 -11.22 32.54 -2.66
C LEU A 106 -10.52 33.88 -2.40
N ARG A 107 -9.35 33.88 -1.76
CA ARG A 107 -8.54 35.09 -1.57
C ARG A 107 -8.03 35.63 -2.91
N ASN A 108 -7.57 34.76 -3.79
CA ASN A 108 -7.11 35.12 -5.14
C ASN A 108 -8.26 35.73 -5.95
N ILE A 109 -9.42 35.06 -6.00
CA ILE A 109 -10.61 35.54 -6.70
C ILE A 109 -11.05 36.91 -6.18
N ARG A 110 -11.09 37.11 -4.86
CA ARG A 110 -11.43 38.42 -4.26
C ARG A 110 -10.45 39.50 -4.69
N THR A 111 -9.16 39.19 -4.69
CA THR A 111 -8.10 40.12 -5.09
C THR A 111 -8.22 40.50 -6.56
N GLU A 112 -8.43 39.52 -7.44
CA GLU A 112 -8.63 39.78 -8.88
C GLU A 112 -9.93 40.53 -9.16
N THR A 113 -11.00 40.24 -8.41
CA THR A 113 -12.27 40.97 -8.52
C THR A 113 -12.09 42.44 -8.17
N GLU A 114 -11.33 42.75 -7.11
CA GLU A 114 -11.06 44.13 -6.71
C GLU A 114 -10.20 44.85 -7.75
N LYS A 115 -9.16 44.21 -8.29
CA LYS A 115 -8.36 44.77 -9.39
C LYS A 115 -9.20 45.12 -10.61
N ILE A 116 -10.12 44.22 -11.01
CA ILE A 116 -11.03 44.46 -12.14
C ILE A 116 -11.94 45.66 -11.84
N ARG A 117 -12.46 45.73 -10.60
CA ARG A 117 -13.31 46.83 -10.17
C ARG A 117 -12.57 48.18 -10.20
N GLU A 118 -11.36 48.23 -9.67
CA GLU A 118 -10.51 49.42 -9.66
C GLU A 118 -10.15 49.86 -11.09
N ALA A 119 -9.76 48.91 -11.94
CA ALA A 119 -9.48 49.17 -13.35
C ALA A 119 -10.72 49.73 -14.07
N GLY A 120 -11.89 49.12 -13.87
CA GLY A 120 -13.15 49.59 -14.45
C GLY A 120 -13.55 50.99 -13.96
N ALA A 121 -13.32 51.31 -12.68
CA ALA A 121 -13.54 52.65 -12.16
C ALA A 121 -12.60 53.68 -12.81
N SER A 122 -11.32 53.35 -12.94
CA SER A 122 -10.33 54.20 -13.61
C SER A 122 -10.69 54.43 -15.08
N GLU A 123 -11.09 53.38 -15.81
CA GLU A 123 -11.53 53.49 -17.21
C GLU A 123 -12.77 54.36 -17.35
N LEU A 124 -13.73 54.24 -16.42
CA LEU A 124 -14.94 55.06 -16.41
C LEU A 124 -14.63 56.54 -16.17
N ASP A 125 -13.74 56.84 -15.22
CA ASP A 125 -13.30 58.21 -14.95
C ASP A 125 -12.54 58.81 -16.14
N GLU A 126 -11.66 58.02 -16.77
CA GLU A 126 -10.99 58.44 -17.99
C GLU A 126 -11.95 58.72 -19.14
N ALA A 127 -12.91 57.83 -19.37
CA ALA A 127 -13.92 57.97 -20.41
C ALA A 127 -14.79 59.21 -20.15
N ARG A 128 -15.17 59.45 -18.89
CA ARG A 128 -15.92 60.64 -18.47
C ARG A 128 -15.13 61.91 -18.73
N MET A 129 -13.86 61.98 -18.31
CA MET A 129 -13.01 63.16 -18.57
C MET A 129 -12.80 63.41 -20.07
N LYS A 130 -12.59 62.35 -20.86
CA LYS A 130 -12.47 62.46 -22.32
C LYS A 130 -13.78 62.93 -22.95
N GLY A 131 -14.92 62.45 -22.46
CA GLY A 131 -16.25 62.87 -22.89
C GLY A 131 -16.53 64.34 -22.59
N GLU A 132 -16.28 64.77 -21.34
CA GLU A 132 -16.48 66.16 -20.89
C GLU A 132 -15.63 67.14 -21.72
N LYS A 133 -14.36 66.80 -22.01
CA LYS A 133 -13.48 67.63 -22.85
C LYS A 133 -13.99 67.84 -24.28
N ASN A 134 -14.62 66.81 -24.85
CA ASN A 134 -15.09 66.84 -26.25
C ASN A 134 -16.56 67.26 -26.39
N LEU A 135 -17.26 67.49 -25.27
CA LEU A 135 -18.70 67.73 -25.26
C LEU A 135 -19.10 68.97 -26.06
N THR A 136 -18.40 70.08 -25.85
CA THR A 136 -18.70 71.37 -26.51
C THR A 136 -18.51 71.29 -28.02
N ASP A 137 -17.41 70.69 -28.48
CA ASP A 137 -17.13 70.52 -29.91
C ASP A 137 -18.13 69.58 -30.57
N ALA A 138 -18.53 68.51 -29.89
CA ALA A 138 -19.57 67.60 -30.36
C ALA A 138 -20.92 68.31 -30.48
N LEU A 139 -21.31 69.11 -29.47
CA LEU A 139 -22.54 69.91 -29.50
C LEU A 139 -22.54 70.91 -30.67
N GLN A 140 -21.43 71.61 -30.91
CA GLN A 140 -21.33 72.54 -32.05
C GLN A 140 -21.48 71.84 -33.39
N LYS A 141 -20.89 70.64 -33.56
CA LYS A 141 -21.05 69.84 -34.79
C LYS A 141 -22.50 69.41 -34.99
N ILE A 142 -23.16 68.96 -33.93
CA ILE A 142 -24.59 68.58 -33.97
C ILE A 142 -25.45 69.78 -34.30
N MET A 143 -25.28 70.92 -33.61
CA MET A 143 -26.03 72.15 -33.90
C MET A 143 -25.86 72.61 -35.33
N LYS A 144 -24.63 72.59 -35.86
CA LYS A 144 -24.39 72.90 -37.28
C LYS A 144 -25.17 71.97 -38.19
N ALA A 145 -25.09 70.66 -37.97
CA ALA A 145 -25.80 69.69 -38.79
C ALA A 145 -27.33 69.87 -38.77
N VAL A 146 -27.91 70.21 -37.61
CA VAL A 146 -29.36 70.39 -37.46
C VAL A 146 -29.86 71.74 -38.00
N VAL A 147 -29.06 72.81 -37.92
CA VAL A 147 -29.45 74.16 -38.39
C VAL A 147 -29.15 74.39 -39.88
N SER A 148 -28.40 73.48 -40.52
CA SER A 148 -28.12 73.54 -41.97
C SER A 148 -29.06 72.68 -42.83
N GLU A 149 -30.10 72.11 -42.22
CA GLU A 149 -31.37 71.71 -42.86
C GLU A 149 -32.41 72.85 -42.75
#